data_AF-A0A8S0G1D6-F1
#
_entry.id   AF-A0A8S0G1D6-F1
#
_cell.length_a   1.000
_cell.length_b   1.000
_cell.length_c   1.000
_cell.angle_alpha   90.00
_cell.angle_beta   90.00
_cell.angle_gamma   90.00
#
_symmetry.space_group_name_H-M   'P 1'
#
loop_
_entity.id
_entity.type
_entity.pdbx_description
1 polymer ?
#
loop_
_entity_poly.entity_id
_entity_poly.type
_entity_poly.pdbx_seq_one_letter_code
_entity_poly.pdbx_strand_id
1 'polypeptide(L)'
;MLPPTLASFAPIIHGVANTNAKVTITQGGYKIYETTVPPGAFVIDDLSPSGYGSDLIVTIEESDGSKRTFSQPFSSVVQMLRPGVGRWDISGGQVLKDDIQDEPNLFQASYYYGLNNYLTGYTGIQITDNNYTAGLLGLGLNTSVGAFSFDVTHSNVRIPDEAIE
;
A
#
# COMPACT_ATOMS: atom_id res chain seq x y z
N MET A 1 -20.25 -13.13 -3.73
CA MET A 1 -19.24 -12.08 -3.50
C MET A 1 -19.18 -11.82 -2.01
N LEU A 2 -17.99 -11.88 -1.38
CA LEU A 2 -17.86 -11.52 0.03
C LEU A 2 -17.90 -9.99 0.21
N PRO A 3 -18.40 -9.47 1.33
CA PRO A 3 -18.32 -8.04 1.67
C PRO A 3 -16.86 -7.56 1.63
N PRO A 4 -16.52 -6.49 0.87
CA PRO A 4 -15.14 -6.05 0.65
C PRO A 4 -14.43 -5.54 1.92
N THR A 5 -15.19 -5.06 2.89
CA THR A 5 -14.69 -4.39 4.10
C THR A 5 -14.01 -5.32 5.11
N LEU A 6 -14.07 -6.65 4.90
CA LEU A 6 -13.40 -7.65 5.76
C LEU A 6 -12.39 -8.52 4.99
N ALA A 7 -12.13 -8.21 3.72
CA ALA A 7 -11.26 -9.02 2.87
C ALA A 7 -9.78 -8.59 2.93
N SER A 8 -9.49 -7.43 3.50
CA SER A 8 -8.16 -6.82 3.51
C SER A 8 -7.85 -6.25 4.89
N PHE A 9 -6.59 -6.38 5.33
CA PHE A 9 -6.12 -5.77 6.57
C PHE A 9 -6.02 -4.25 6.44
N ALA A 10 -6.53 -3.53 7.44
CA ALA A 10 -6.32 -2.09 7.65
C ALA A 10 -5.78 -1.85 9.07
N PRO A 11 -4.73 -1.03 9.26
CA PRO A 11 -4.24 -0.70 10.59
C PRO A 11 -5.24 0.20 11.30
N ILE A 12 -5.36 0.01 12.61
CA ILE A 12 -6.11 0.89 13.48
C ILE A 12 -5.24 2.11 13.78
N ILE A 13 -5.73 3.31 13.49
CA ILE A 13 -5.00 4.55 13.77
C ILE A 13 -5.43 5.07 15.14
N HIS A 14 -4.45 5.30 16.01
CA HIS A 14 -4.63 5.95 17.31
C HIS A 14 -4.03 7.35 17.28
N GLY A 15 -4.72 8.32 17.87
CA GLY A 15 -4.22 9.68 17.99
C GLY A 15 -4.86 10.44 19.15
N VAL A 16 -4.37 11.65 19.39
CA VAL A 16 -4.92 12.57 20.39
C VAL A 16 -5.09 13.94 19.73
N ALA A 17 -6.30 14.48 19.81
CA ALA A 17 -6.64 15.83 19.39
C ALA A 17 -6.71 16.75 20.62
N ASN A 18 -6.13 17.95 20.52
CA ASN A 18 -6.18 18.94 21.59
C ASN A 18 -7.50 19.73 21.58
N THR A 19 -8.15 19.83 20.42
CA THR A 19 -9.39 20.57 20.19
C THR A 19 -10.35 19.73 19.34
N ASN A 20 -11.45 20.33 18.87
CA ASN A 20 -12.21 19.72 17.78
C ASN A 20 -11.33 19.76 16.53
N ALA A 21 -10.82 18.60 16.13
CA ALA A 21 -9.84 18.50 15.06
C ALA A 21 -10.41 17.76 13.86
N LYS A 22 -10.02 18.19 12.66
CA LYS A 22 -10.26 17.46 11.42
C LYS A 22 -9.10 16.50 11.19
N VAL A 23 -9.39 15.21 11.09
CA VAL A 23 -8.41 14.16 10.78
C VAL A 23 -8.56 13.76 9.33
N THR A 24 -7.49 13.94 8.56
CA THR A 24 -7.40 13.57 7.15
C THR A 24 -6.33 12.49 6.98
N ILE A 25 -6.66 11.40 6.30
CA ILE A 25 -5.72 10.32 6.00
C ILE A 25 -5.52 10.26 4.49
N THR A 26 -4.26 10.35 4.08
CA THR A 26 -3.86 10.23 2.68
C THR A 26 -2.98 9.01 2.46
N GLN A 27 -3.14 8.36 1.31
CA GLN A 27 -2.35 7.20 0.90
C GLN A 27 -1.94 7.40 -0.56
N GLY A 28 -0.64 7.30 -0.85
CA GLY A 28 -0.12 7.53 -2.21
C GLY A 28 -0.46 8.91 -2.79
N GLY A 29 -0.68 9.92 -1.94
CA GLY A 29 -1.07 11.28 -2.35
C GLY A 29 -2.59 11.51 -2.45
N TYR A 30 -3.42 10.46 -2.36
CA TYR A 30 -4.88 10.58 -2.44
C TYR A 30 -5.52 10.58 -1.05
N LYS A 31 -6.52 11.43 -0.83
CA LYS A 31 -7.32 11.44 0.41
C LYS A 31 -8.26 10.24 0.43
N ILE A 32 -8.01 9.30 1.35
CA ILE A 32 -8.81 8.07 1.49
C ILE A 32 -9.82 8.16 2.63
N TYR A 33 -9.61 9.05 3.61
CA TYR A 33 -10.49 9.22 4.75
C TYR A 33 -10.44 10.64 5.30
N GLU A 34 -11.59 11.15 5.77
CA GLU A 34 -11.71 12.45 6.42
C GLU A 34 -12.84 12.41 7.45
N THR A 35 -12.54 12.81 8.68
CA THR A 35 -13.54 12.91 9.74
C THR A 35 -13.21 14.04 10.72
N THR A 36 -14.16 14.43 11.55
CA THR A 36 -13.94 15.37 12.66
C THR A 36 -14.02 14.61 13.97
N VAL A 37 -13.02 14.79 14.84
CA VAL A 37 -12.95 14.14 16.16
C VAL A 37 -13.07 15.19 17.27
N PRO A 38 -13.73 14.85 18.39
CA PRO A 38 -13.75 15.71 19.57
C PRO A 38 -12.36 15.80 20.23
N PRO A 39 -12.14 16.78 21.13
CA PRO A 39 -10.91 16.85 21.91
C PRO A 39 -10.71 15.58 22.74
N GLY A 40 -9.49 15.04 22.71
CA GLY A 40 -9.12 13.83 23.43
C GLY A 40 -8.54 12.74 22.52
N ALA A 41 -8.42 11.54 23.10
CA ALA A 41 -7.96 10.38 22.35
C ALA A 41 -9.03 9.92 21.36
N PHE A 42 -8.60 9.56 20.15
CA PHE A 42 -9.48 9.02 19.12
C PHE A 42 -8.88 7.74 18.51
N VAL A 43 -9.76 6.95 17.90
CA VAL A 43 -9.44 5.70 17.22
C VAL A 43 -10.16 5.71 15.88
N ILE A 44 -9.47 5.32 14.81
CA ILE A 44 -10.03 5.11 13.48
C ILE A 44 -9.75 3.66 13.10
N ASP A 45 -10.80 2.84 13.01
CA ASP A 45 -10.76 1.40 12.74
C ASP A 45 -11.57 0.97 11.51
N ASP A 46 -12.21 1.92 10.82
CA ASP A 46 -13.11 1.71 9.67
C ASP A 46 -12.47 2.07 8.33
N LEU A 47 -11.13 2.03 8.26
CA LEU A 47 -10.40 2.36 7.04
C LEU A 47 -10.57 1.31 5.94
N SER A 48 -10.87 1.78 4.74
CA SER A 48 -10.86 0.99 3.50
C SER A 48 -9.69 1.43 2.62
N PRO A 49 -8.46 0.95 2.86
CA PRO A 49 -7.30 1.32 2.05
C PRO A 49 -7.49 0.87 0.59
N SER A 50 -7.08 1.72 -0.35
CA SER A 50 -7.26 1.52 -1.79
C SER A 50 -6.20 0.61 -2.42
N GLY A 51 -5.18 0.20 -1.66
CA GLY A 51 -4.11 -0.68 -2.15
C GLY A 51 -3.11 -1.05 -1.07
N TYR A 52 -2.08 -1.82 -1.44
CA TYR A 52 -0.96 -2.25 -0.58
C TYR A 52 0.30 -1.43 -0.85
N GLY A 53 1.12 -1.19 0.19
CA GLY A 53 2.51 -0.74 0.00
C GLY A 53 2.77 0.77 -0.01
N SER A 54 1.82 1.61 0.44
CA SER A 54 2.10 3.03 0.72
C SER A 54 1.62 3.41 2.11
N ASP A 55 2.48 4.11 2.84
CA ASP A 55 2.22 4.61 4.17
C ASP A 55 0.95 5.47 4.21
N LEU A 56 0.23 5.37 5.33
CA LEU A 56 -0.90 6.25 5.61
C LEU A 56 -0.36 7.51 6.28
N ILE A 57 -0.48 8.64 5.59
CA ILE A 57 -0.12 9.94 6.14
C ILE A 57 -1.35 10.50 6.85
N VAL A 58 -1.28 10.57 8.18
CA VAL A 58 -2.35 11.07 9.03
C VAL A 58 -2.06 12.53 9.34
N THR A 59 -2.98 13.42 8.98
CA THR A 59 -2.91 14.85 9.30
C THR A 59 -4.07 15.23 10.21
N ILE A 60 -3.74 15.80 11.37
CA ILE A 60 -4.68 16.32 12.36
C ILE A 60 -4.62 17.85 12.28
N GLU A 61 -5.70 18.48 11.85
CA GLU A 61 -5.88 19.93 11.80
C GLU A 61 -6.77 20.37 12.96
N GLU A 62 -6.19 21.06 13.93
CA GLU A 62 -6.86 21.55 15.13
C GLU A 62 -7.70 22.81 14.82
N SER A 63 -8.63 23.16 15.71
CA SER A 63 -9.50 24.35 15.58
C SER A 63 -8.73 25.68 15.53
N ASP A 64 -7.50 25.73 16.05
CA ASP A 64 -6.61 26.89 16.00
C ASP A 64 -5.80 26.99 14.69
N GLY A 65 -6.01 26.04 13.77
CA GLY A 65 -5.31 25.94 12.49
C GLY A 65 -3.95 25.23 12.58
N SER A 66 -3.51 24.80 13.78
CA SER A 66 -2.30 24.01 13.92
C SER A 66 -2.47 22.63 13.28
N LYS A 67 -1.43 22.15 12.60
CA LYS A 67 -1.43 20.86 11.89
C LYS A 67 -0.35 19.96 12.44
N ARG A 68 -0.72 18.70 12.69
CA ARG A 68 0.21 17.65 13.11
C ARG A 68 0.10 16.50 12.13
N THR A 69 1.23 16.06 11.61
CA THR A 69 1.27 14.96 10.63
C THR A 69 2.19 13.86 11.14
N PHE A 70 1.75 12.61 10.99
CA PHE A 70 2.59 11.43 11.24
C PHE A 70 2.33 10.36 10.18
N SER A 71 3.35 9.54 9.93
CA SER A 71 3.23 8.38 9.04
C SER A 71 2.84 7.15 9.87
N GLN A 72 1.77 6.48 9.46
CA GLN A 72 1.39 5.15 9.93
C GLN A 72 1.80 4.14 8.85
N PRO A 73 2.80 3.28 9.10
CA PRO A 73 3.22 2.28 8.13
C PRO A 73 2.07 1.33 7.75
N PHE A 74 1.86 1.16 6.45
CA PHE A 74 0.88 0.24 5.89
C PHE A 74 1.58 -0.90 5.15
N SER A 75 1.95 -1.93 5.91
CA SER A 75 2.53 -3.15 5.34
C SER A 75 1.46 -4.22 5.14
N SER A 76 1.51 -4.88 3.99
CA SER A 76 0.65 -6.01 3.64
C SER A 76 0.75 -7.12 4.69
N VAL A 77 -0.39 -7.58 5.22
CA VAL A 77 -0.45 -8.86 5.95
C VAL A 77 -0.20 -10.00 4.96
N VAL A 78 0.48 -11.04 5.46
CA VAL A 78 0.87 -12.26 4.75
C VAL A 78 -0.18 -12.66 3.70
N GLN A 79 0.18 -12.54 2.43
CA GLN A 79 -0.69 -12.79 1.27
C GLN A 79 -0.88 -14.30 1.06
N MET A 80 -1.42 -15.01 2.06
CA MET A 80 -1.67 -16.44 1.96
C MET A 80 -2.97 -16.75 1.24
N LEU A 81 -2.92 -17.77 0.40
CA LEU A 81 -4.06 -18.32 -0.31
C LEU A 81 -4.33 -19.75 0.17
N ARG A 82 -5.60 -20.18 0.02
CA ARG A 82 -5.96 -21.59 0.24
C ARG A 82 -5.24 -22.48 -0.79
N PRO A 83 -4.95 -23.75 -0.46
CA PRO A 83 -4.38 -24.70 -1.41
C PRO A 83 -5.14 -24.73 -2.73
N GLY A 84 -4.41 -24.69 -3.85
CA GLY A 84 -4.96 -24.74 -5.19
C GLY A 84 -5.62 -23.45 -5.68
N VAL A 85 -5.70 -22.40 -4.84
CA VAL A 85 -6.21 -21.09 -5.26
C VAL A 85 -5.07 -20.26 -5.85
N GLY A 86 -5.30 -19.77 -7.07
CA GLY A 86 -4.47 -18.76 -7.69
C GLY A 86 -5.16 -17.40 -7.71
N ARG A 87 -4.42 -16.34 -7.41
CA ARG A 87 -4.84 -14.94 -7.62
C ARG A 87 -3.85 -14.30 -8.57
N TRP A 88 -4.37 -13.56 -9.54
CA TRP A 88 -3.56 -12.85 -10.52
C TRP A 88 -4.06 -11.42 -10.65
N ASP A 89 -3.15 -10.50 -10.91
CA ASP A 89 -3.43 -9.11 -11.27
C ASP A 89 -2.54 -8.74 -12.46
N ILE A 90 -3.13 -8.17 -13.49
CA ILE A 90 -2.41 -7.70 -14.67
C ILE A 90 -2.96 -6.31 -14.97
N SER A 91 -2.06 -5.35 -15.04
CA SER A 91 -2.38 -3.95 -15.28
C SER A 91 -1.44 -3.37 -16.33
N GLY A 92 -1.99 -2.56 -17.23
CA GLY A 92 -1.24 -1.83 -18.24
C GLY A 92 -1.85 -0.46 -18.45
N GLY A 93 -1.02 0.58 -18.55
CA GLY A 93 -1.49 1.95 -18.70
C GLY A 93 -0.34 2.95 -18.67
N GLN A 94 -0.64 4.19 -18.33
CA GLN A 94 0.36 5.25 -18.15
C GLN A 94 0.42 5.67 -16.69
N VAL A 95 1.61 5.99 -16.20
CA VAL A 95 1.79 6.56 -14.87
C VAL A 95 1.32 8.01 -14.90
N LEU A 96 0.13 8.23 -14.35
CA LEU A 96 -0.43 9.57 -14.17
C LEU A 96 0.02 10.10 -12.81
N LYS A 97 0.91 11.09 -12.81
CA LYS A 97 1.31 11.79 -11.60
C LYS A 97 1.59 13.25 -11.96
N ASP A 98 0.94 14.18 -11.26
CA ASP A 98 0.98 15.62 -11.52
C ASP A 98 2.41 16.23 -11.48
N ASP A 99 3.39 15.48 -10.97
CA ASP A 99 4.76 15.91 -10.68
C ASP A 99 5.81 15.21 -11.57
N ILE A 100 5.40 14.43 -12.58
CA ILE A 100 6.31 13.78 -13.53
C ILE A 100 6.06 14.35 -14.94
N GLN A 101 7.09 14.88 -15.59
CA GLN A 101 6.98 15.45 -16.94
C GLN A 101 6.86 14.38 -18.04
N ASP A 102 7.51 13.24 -17.85
CA ASP A 102 7.33 12.05 -18.69
C ASP A 102 6.25 11.18 -18.05
N GLU A 103 5.17 10.88 -18.77
CA GLU A 103 4.11 9.96 -18.34
C GLU A 103 4.41 8.56 -18.88
N PRO A 104 5.28 7.77 -18.24
CA PRO A 104 5.74 6.55 -18.83
C PRO A 104 4.63 5.50 -18.89
N ASN A 105 4.63 4.71 -19.96
CA ASN A 105 3.81 3.51 -20.03
C ASN A 105 4.31 2.48 -19.01
N LEU A 106 3.38 1.98 -18.21
CA LEU A 106 3.58 0.97 -17.19
C LEU A 106 2.89 -0.32 -17.60
N PHE A 107 3.62 -1.42 -17.45
CA PHE A 107 3.08 -2.77 -17.41
C PHE A 107 3.46 -3.43 -16.09
N GLN A 108 2.48 -3.99 -15.39
CA GLN A 108 2.72 -4.79 -14.19
C GLN A 108 1.86 -6.05 -14.19
N ALA A 109 2.44 -7.12 -13.67
CA ALA A 109 1.73 -8.37 -13.47
C ALA A 109 2.17 -9.00 -12.15
N SER A 110 1.23 -9.54 -11.39
CA SER A 110 1.50 -10.29 -10.18
C SER A 110 0.68 -11.59 -10.15
N TYR A 111 1.28 -12.62 -9.57
CA TYR A 111 0.68 -13.93 -9.45
C TYR A 111 0.97 -14.51 -8.08
N TYR A 112 -0.08 -15.01 -7.44
CA TYR A 112 -0.07 -15.65 -6.14
C TYR A 112 -0.67 -17.04 -6.29
N TYR A 113 -0.06 -18.02 -5.64
CA TYR A 113 -0.55 -19.39 -5.68
C TYR A 113 -0.39 -20.09 -4.33
N GLY A 114 -1.50 -20.56 -3.78
CA GLY A 114 -1.52 -21.38 -2.57
C GLY A 114 -1.07 -22.80 -2.90
N LEU A 115 0.20 -23.11 -2.63
CA LEU A 115 0.75 -24.44 -2.88
C LEU A 115 0.14 -25.49 -1.95
N ASN A 116 -0.03 -25.14 -0.66
CA ASN A 116 -0.68 -25.98 0.34
C ASN A 116 -1.20 -25.13 1.52
N ASN A 117 -1.66 -25.76 2.61
CA ASN A 117 -2.24 -25.06 3.77
C ASN A 117 -1.21 -24.25 4.58
N TYR A 118 0.07 -24.47 4.31
CA TYR A 118 1.21 -23.93 5.03
C TYR A 118 2.07 -23.00 4.18
N LEU A 119 1.90 -23.00 2.85
CA LEU A 119 2.79 -22.31 1.93
C LEU A 119 2.01 -21.68 0.78
N THR A 120 2.22 -20.39 0.57
CA THR A 120 1.79 -19.64 -0.61
C THR A 120 3.02 -19.03 -1.27
N GLY A 121 3.18 -19.22 -2.58
CA GLY A 121 4.21 -18.55 -3.36
C GLY A 121 3.62 -17.37 -4.12
N TYR A 122 4.38 -16.29 -4.23
CA TYR A 122 3.99 -15.17 -5.08
C TYR A 122 5.16 -14.57 -5.83
N THR A 123 4.85 -14.00 -6.98
CA THR A 123 5.83 -13.34 -7.85
C THR A 123 5.18 -12.19 -8.59
N GLY A 124 5.98 -11.22 -9.01
CA GLY A 124 5.50 -10.12 -9.81
C GLY A 124 6.60 -9.54 -10.68
N ILE A 125 6.19 -8.83 -11.72
CA ILE A 125 7.06 -8.07 -12.60
C ILE A 125 6.46 -6.70 -12.83
N GLN A 126 7.34 -5.71 -12.97
CA GLN A 126 6.99 -4.34 -13.32
C GLN A 126 7.97 -3.84 -14.39
N ILE A 127 7.44 -3.29 -15.47
CA ILE A 127 8.21 -2.79 -16.59
C ILE A 127 7.64 -1.43 -16.99
N THR A 128 8.54 -0.48 -17.19
CA THR A 128 8.22 0.89 -17.59
C THR A 128 9.06 1.25 -18.81
N ASP A 129 8.50 2.02 -19.74
CA ASP A 129 9.20 2.48 -20.96
C ASP A 129 10.38 3.42 -20.69
N ASN A 130 10.42 4.11 -19.54
CA ASN A 130 11.58 4.87 -19.07
C ASN A 130 12.67 3.99 -18.42
N ASN A 131 12.93 2.82 -19.01
CA ASN A 131 13.99 1.88 -18.63
C ASN A 131 13.99 1.45 -17.14
N TYR A 132 12.82 1.38 -16.51
CA TYR A 132 12.66 0.80 -15.19
C TYR A 132 12.12 -0.62 -15.29
N THR A 133 12.80 -1.56 -14.62
CA THR A 133 12.35 -2.95 -14.51
C THR A 133 12.48 -3.43 -13.08
N ALA A 134 11.48 -4.13 -12.57
CA ALA A 134 11.52 -4.75 -11.26
C ALA A 134 10.92 -6.15 -11.28
N GLY A 135 11.51 -7.04 -10.49
CA GLY A 135 11.02 -8.40 -10.25
C GLY A 135 10.84 -8.63 -8.76
N LEU A 136 9.71 -9.25 -8.41
CA LEU A 136 9.32 -9.64 -7.06
C LEU A 136 9.26 -11.16 -6.96
N LEU A 137 9.82 -11.71 -5.88
CA LEU A 137 9.62 -13.09 -5.48
C LEU A 137 9.37 -13.15 -3.98
N GLY A 138 8.32 -13.86 -3.57
CA GLY A 138 7.96 -13.96 -2.17
C GLY A 138 7.27 -15.25 -1.79
N LEU A 139 7.31 -15.54 -0.50
CA LEU A 139 6.74 -16.73 0.13
C LEU A 139 5.97 -16.32 1.39
N GLY A 140 4.78 -16.89 1.55
CA GLY A 140 3.96 -16.82 2.75
C GLY A 140 3.90 -18.19 3.42
N LEU A 141 4.14 -18.24 4.73
CA LEU A 141 4.16 -19.44 5.55
C LEU A 141 3.07 -19.36 6.62
N ASN A 142 2.25 -20.41 6.73
CA ASN A 142 1.33 -20.60 7.85
C ASN A 142 1.96 -21.59 8.83
N THR A 143 2.23 -21.16 10.05
CA THR A 143 2.73 -22.03 11.12
C THR A 143 1.75 -22.05 12.28
N SER A 144 1.93 -23.00 13.20
CA SER A 144 1.12 -23.12 14.42
C SER A 144 1.23 -21.90 15.34
N VAL A 145 2.33 -21.13 15.24
CA VAL A 145 2.57 -19.92 16.04
C VAL A 145 2.16 -18.62 15.32
N GLY A 146 1.76 -18.70 14.05
CA GLY A 146 1.36 -17.54 13.26
C GLY A 146 1.73 -17.63 11.78
N ALA A 147 1.32 -16.62 11.03
CA ALA A 147 1.65 -16.47 9.62
C ALA A 147 2.86 -15.54 9.44
N PHE A 148 3.78 -15.90 8.55
CA PHE A 148 4.97 -15.12 8.21
C PHE A 148 5.06 -14.95 6.69
N SER A 149 5.51 -13.79 6.21
CA SER A 149 5.87 -13.60 4.79
C SER A 149 7.28 -13.09 4.68
N PHE A 150 7.93 -13.48 3.59
CA PHE A 150 9.23 -12.98 3.19
C PHE A 150 9.23 -12.77 1.68
N ASP A 151 9.65 -11.59 1.23
CA ASP A 151 9.84 -11.30 -0.17
C ASP A 151 11.10 -10.49 -0.45
N VAL A 152 11.55 -10.61 -1.70
CA VAL A 152 12.68 -9.89 -2.26
C VAL A 152 12.21 -9.24 -3.56
N THR A 153 12.39 -7.92 -3.63
CA THR A 153 12.20 -7.15 -4.85
C THR A 153 13.55 -6.65 -5.33
N HIS A 154 13.88 -6.94 -6.58
CA HIS A 154 15.04 -6.38 -7.26
C HIS A 154 14.58 -5.43 -8.36
N SER A 155 15.12 -4.21 -8.39
CA SER A 155 14.84 -3.22 -9.42
C SER A 155 16.11 -2.72 -10.09
N ASN A 156 16.00 -2.40 -11.37
CA ASN A 156 17.03 -1.77 -12.17
C ASN A 156 16.41 -0.58 -12.91
N VAL A 157 17.05 0.58 -12.77
CA VAL A 157 16.68 1.82 -13.45
C VAL A 157 17.89 2.34 -14.20
N ARG A 158 17.68 2.79 -15.44
CA ARG A 158 18.71 3.47 -16.22
C ARG A 158 18.26 4.90 -16.50
N ILE A 159 18.80 5.84 -15.73
CA ILE A 159 18.55 7.27 -15.93
C ILE A 159 19.49 7.76 -17.05
N PRO A 160 18.99 8.41 -18.11
CA PRO A 160 19.85 9.05 -19.10
C PRO A 160 20.70 10.13 -18.43
N ASP A 161 22.01 10.17 -18.70
CA ASP A 161 22.88 11.23 -18.19
C ASP A 161 22.42 12.58 -18.79
N GLU A 162 21.98 13.52 -17.95
CA GLU A 162 21.91 14.92 -18.35
C GLU A 162 23.34 15.39 -18.65
N ALA A 163 23.65 15.56 -19.94
CA ALA A 163 24.81 16.34 -20.33
C ALA A 163 24.60 17.77 -19.83
N ILE A 164 25.28 18.11 -18.74
CA ILE A 164 25.46 19.50 -18.32
C ILE A 164 26.29 20.16 -19.41
N GLU A 165 25.65 20.96 -20.26
CA GLU A 165 26.31 21.91 -21.16
C GLU A 165 26.39 23.29 -20.49
#